data_AF-A0A949H4S8-F1
#
_entry.id   AF-A0A949H4S8-F1
#
_cell.length_a   1.000
_cell.length_b   1.000
_cell.length_c   1.000
_cell.angle_alpha   90.00
_cell.angle_beta   90.00
_cell.angle_gamma   90.00
#
_symmetry.space_group_name_H-M   'P 1'
#
loop_
_entity.id
_entity.type
_entity.pdbx_description
1 polymer ?
#
loop_
_entity_poly.entity_id
_entity_poly.type
_entity_poly.pdbx_seq_one_letter_code
_entity_poly.pdbx_strand_id
1 'polypeptide(L)'
;MTRILTSDLAARFADIALGHIGREFPHKLDHVLADPADAKRPRDLHPVFFGSFDWHSCVHGYWLLSRIARRWPDLSQTRQIIDLIASRFSPEGLSAECDYLARPEARGFERPYGWAWLLALQS
;
A
#
# COMPACT_ATOMS: atom_id res chain seq x y z
N MET A 1 -1.86 -8.06 -29.64
CA MET A 1 -2.09 -9.21 -28.75
C MET A 1 -2.42 -8.70 -27.35
N THR A 2 -3.69 -8.71 -26.96
CA THR A 2 -4.08 -8.38 -25.59
C THR A 2 -3.75 -9.59 -24.72
N ARG A 3 -2.67 -9.53 -23.92
CA ARG A 3 -2.40 -10.59 -22.94
C ARG A 3 -3.49 -10.55 -21.87
N ILE A 4 -4.34 -11.58 -21.84
CA ILE A 4 -5.32 -11.78 -20.78
C ILE A 4 -4.57 -12.22 -19.52
N LEU A 5 -4.89 -11.61 -18.37
CA LEU A 5 -4.36 -12.03 -17.08
C LEU A 5 -4.93 -13.42 -16.72
N THR A 6 -4.08 -14.44 -16.66
CA THR A 6 -4.43 -15.82 -16.26
C THR A 6 -4.31 -16.01 -14.75
N SER A 7 -4.89 -17.09 -14.20
CA SER A 7 -4.77 -17.44 -12.78
C SER A 7 -3.31 -17.65 -12.35
N ASP A 8 -2.52 -18.35 -13.16
CA ASP A 8 -1.11 -18.61 -12.84
C ASP A 8 -0.28 -17.32 -12.82
N LEU A 9 -0.55 -16.41 -13.75
CA LEU A 9 0.12 -15.11 -13.77
C LEU A 9 -0.34 -14.23 -12.61
N ALA A 10 -1.63 -14.28 -12.25
CA ALA A 10 -2.16 -13.58 -11.08
C ALA A 10 -1.52 -14.10 -9.79
N ALA A 11 -1.38 -15.43 -9.62
CA ALA A 11 -0.71 -16.03 -8.46
C ALA A 11 0.74 -15.53 -8.33
N ARG A 12 1.50 -15.52 -9.43
CA ARG A 12 2.89 -15.00 -9.43
C ARG A 12 2.95 -13.51 -9.06
N PHE A 13 2.00 -12.71 -9.54
CA PHE A 13 1.92 -11.29 -9.16
C PHE A 13 1.54 -11.10 -7.69
N ALA A 14 0.67 -11.95 -7.15
CA ALA A 14 0.35 -11.96 -5.72
C ALA A 14 1.58 -12.28 -4.88
N ASP A 15 2.34 -13.33 -5.24
CA ASP A 15 3.56 -13.73 -4.51
C ASP A 15 4.60 -12.61 -4.48
N ILE A 16 4.80 -11.91 -5.61
CA ILE A 16 5.71 -10.76 -5.69
C ILE A 16 5.26 -9.66 -4.70
N ALA A 17 4.00 -9.27 -4.76
CA ALA A 17 3.48 -8.20 -3.90
C ALA A 17 3.51 -8.57 -2.41
N LEU A 18 3.08 -9.79 -2.07
CA LEU A 18 3.14 -10.32 -0.70
C LEU A 18 4.58 -10.34 -0.16
N GLY A 19 5.58 -10.54 -1.01
CA GLY A 19 6.99 -10.56 -0.64
C GLY A 19 7.57 -9.21 -0.16
N HIS A 20 6.94 -8.07 -0.48
CA HIS A 20 7.46 -6.76 -0.10
C HIS A 20 6.49 -5.86 0.68
N ILE A 21 5.18 -6.13 0.63
CA ILE A 21 4.15 -5.24 1.19
C ILE A 21 4.19 -5.07 2.72
N GLY A 22 4.88 -5.95 3.44
CA GLY A 22 5.14 -5.83 4.88
C GLY A 22 6.58 -5.44 5.24
N ARG A 23 7.46 -5.28 4.25
CA ARG A 23 8.89 -5.03 4.45
C ARG A 23 9.15 -3.53 4.57
N GLU A 24 9.63 -3.11 5.75
CA GLU A 24 9.86 -1.68 6.01
C GLU A 24 11.12 -1.12 5.36
N PHE A 25 12.22 -1.88 5.24
CA PHE A 25 13.49 -1.33 4.71
C PHE A 25 14.08 -2.18 3.58
N PRO A 26 14.76 -1.56 2.59
CA PRO A 26 14.98 -0.11 2.41
C PRO A 26 13.71 0.66 2.02
N HIS A 27 13.63 1.95 2.36
CA HIS A 27 12.45 2.80 2.07
C HIS A 27 12.85 4.21 1.62
N LYS A 28 12.20 4.72 0.59
CA LYS A 28 12.24 6.11 0.13
C LYS A 28 11.01 6.82 0.70
N LEU A 29 11.24 7.60 1.76
CA LEU A 29 10.16 8.11 2.60
C LEU A 29 9.37 9.31 2.04
N ASP A 30 9.95 10.06 1.09
CA ASP A 30 9.38 11.31 0.53
C ASP A 30 8.58 12.15 1.54
N HIS A 31 9.27 12.60 2.59
CA HIS A 31 8.67 13.25 3.74
C HIS A 31 9.36 14.58 4.05
N VAL A 32 8.56 15.64 4.13
CA VAL A 32 9.03 16.96 4.54
C VAL A 32 9.00 17.07 6.06
N LEU A 33 10.16 17.39 6.65
CA LEU A 33 10.35 17.63 8.07
C LEU A 33 10.04 19.11 8.38
N ALA A 34 9.04 19.38 9.22
CA ALA A 34 8.79 20.73 9.73
C ALA A 34 9.76 21.07 10.87
N ASP A 35 10.06 20.07 11.71
CA ASP A 35 10.97 20.18 12.84
C ASP A 35 11.67 18.83 13.12
N PRO A 36 12.69 18.77 14.00
CA PRO A 36 13.45 17.54 14.25
C PRO A 36 12.62 16.33 14.71
N ALA A 37 11.46 16.53 15.35
CA ALA A 37 10.59 15.44 15.82
C ALA A 37 9.87 14.71 14.67
N ASP A 38 9.84 15.29 13.47
CA ASP A 38 9.29 14.63 12.27
C ASP A 38 10.21 13.54 11.71
N ALA A 39 11.46 13.45 12.19
CA ALA A 39 12.41 12.41 11.78
C ALA A 39 12.00 11.03 12.35
N LYS A 40 10.98 10.43 11.73
CA LYS A 40 10.33 9.18 12.14
C LYS A 40 10.57 8.08 11.10
N ARG A 41 10.30 6.83 11.49
CA ARG A 41 10.42 5.68 10.58
C ARG A 41 9.20 5.57 9.65
N PRO A 42 9.30 4.85 8.52
CA PRO A 42 8.16 4.64 7.62
C PRO A 42 6.91 4.12 8.34
N ARG A 43 7.05 3.13 9.23
CA ARG A 43 5.89 2.55 9.95
C ARG A 43 5.22 3.50 10.92
N ASP A 44 5.94 4.51 11.41
CA ASP A 44 5.41 5.48 12.37
C ASP A 44 4.66 6.62 11.64
N LEU A 45 5.01 6.87 10.37
CA LEU A 45 4.37 7.88 9.52
C LEU A 45 3.20 7.31 8.71
N HIS A 46 3.34 6.07 8.26
CA HIS A 46 2.41 5.41 7.35
C HIS A 46 2.08 3.98 7.81
N PRO A 47 1.37 3.80 8.93
CA PRO A 47 1.19 2.49 9.54
C PRO A 47 0.45 1.48 8.65
N VAL A 48 -0.30 1.94 7.63
CA VAL A 48 -0.96 1.07 6.64
C VAL A 48 -0.02 0.80 5.46
N PHE A 49 0.66 1.85 4.99
CA PHE A 49 1.38 1.85 3.72
C PHE A 49 2.92 1.92 3.85
N PHE A 50 3.50 1.61 5.01
CA PHE A 50 4.94 1.67 5.23
C PHE A 50 5.77 0.61 4.50
N GLY A 51 5.12 -0.47 4.06
CA GLY A 51 5.82 -1.55 3.36
C GLY A 51 6.27 -1.14 1.96
N SER A 52 6.95 -2.05 1.26
CA SER A 52 7.51 -1.80 -0.07
C SER A 52 8.62 -0.72 -0.06
N PHE A 53 9.08 -0.34 -1.25
CA PHE A 53 10.16 0.65 -1.38
C PHE A 53 9.71 2.08 -1.03
N ASP A 54 8.45 2.43 -1.27
CA ASP A 54 7.83 3.70 -0.88
C ASP A 54 6.32 3.52 -0.67
N TRP A 55 5.69 4.54 -0.10
CA TRP A 55 4.25 4.59 0.16
C TRP A 55 3.43 4.27 -1.10
N HIS A 56 3.77 4.89 -2.24
CA HIS A 56 3.09 4.71 -3.52
C HIS A 56 3.09 3.25 -3.98
N SER A 57 4.27 2.63 -3.98
CA SER A 57 4.45 1.23 -4.35
C SER A 57 3.65 0.30 -3.43
N CYS A 58 3.50 0.65 -2.15
CA CYS A 58 2.69 -0.08 -1.20
C CYS A 58 1.19 0.00 -1.54
N VAL A 59 0.67 1.20 -1.84
CA VAL A 59 -0.71 1.40 -2.29
C VAL A 59 -1.00 0.59 -3.56
N HIS A 60 -0.07 0.59 -4.53
CA HIS A 60 -0.16 -0.24 -5.72
C HIS A 60 -0.20 -1.74 -5.40
N GLY A 61 0.63 -2.18 -4.45
CA GLY A 61 0.63 -3.55 -3.96
C GLY A 61 -0.73 -3.96 -3.39
N TYR A 62 -1.30 -3.14 -2.51
CA TYR A 62 -2.63 -3.41 -1.95
C TYR A 62 -3.72 -3.41 -3.02
N TRP A 63 -3.66 -2.50 -3.99
CA TRP A 63 -4.61 -2.49 -5.11
C TRP A 63 -4.52 -3.78 -5.93
N LEU A 64 -3.30 -4.19 -6.32
CA LEU A 64 -3.07 -5.41 -7.06
C LEU A 64 -3.60 -6.64 -6.32
N LEU A 65 -3.25 -6.80 -5.03
CA LEU A 65 -3.68 -7.91 -4.21
C LEU A 65 -5.22 -7.93 -4.06
N SER A 66 -5.83 -6.78 -3.80
CA SER A 66 -7.29 -6.67 -3.68
C SER A 66 -8.00 -7.00 -4.99
N ARG A 67 -7.43 -6.61 -6.15
CA ARG A 67 -7.96 -6.98 -7.47
C ARG A 67 -7.80 -8.47 -7.76
N ILE A 68 -6.69 -9.09 -7.37
CA ILE A 68 -6.48 -10.53 -7.53
C ILE A 68 -7.46 -11.32 -6.66
N ALA A 69 -7.56 -10.99 -5.36
CA ALA A 69 -8.47 -11.65 -4.43
C ALA A 69 -9.94 -11.58 -4.90
N ARG A 70 -10.37 -10.43 -5.44
CA ARG A 70 -11.72 -10.25 -6.00
C ARG A 70 -11.96 -11.07 -7.28
N ARG A 71 -10.95 -11.19 -8.15
CA ARG A 71 -11.11 -11.82 -9.48
C ARG A 71 -10.84 -13.32 -9.49
N TRP A 72 -10.03 -13.82 -8.56
CA TRP A 72 -9.74 -15.24 -8.40
C TRP A 72 -9.88 -15.65 -6.93
N PRO A 73 -11.13 -15.79 -6.43
CA PRO A 73 -11.37 -16.13 -5.03
C PRO A 73 -10.76 -17.49 -4.62
N ASP A 74 -10.59 -18.41 -5.58
CA ASP A 74 -10.08 -19.77 -5.33
C ASP A 74 -8.55 -19.91 -5.43
N LEU A 75 -7.80 -18.82 -5.67
CA LEU A 75 -6.33 -18.87 -5.61
C LEU A 75 -5.85 -19.17 -4.18
N SER A 76 -4.78 -19.94 -4.05
CA SER A 76 -4.19 -20.29 -2.76
C SER A 76 -3.73 -19.05 -1.96
N GLN A 77 -3.31 -17.98 -2.64
CA GLN A 77 -2.91 -16.72 -2.01
C GLN A 77 -4.09 -15.91 -1.46
N THR A 78 -5.33 -16.14 -1.93
CA THR A 78 -6.46 -15.23 -1.64
C THR A 78 -6.74 -15.10 -0.14
N ARG A 79 -6.69 -16.20 0.62
CA ARG A 79 -6.88 -16.14 2.08
C ARG A 79 -5.80 -15.29 2.76
N GLN A 80 -4.53 -15.50 2.40
CA GLN A 80 -3.40 -14.73 2.93
C GLN A 80 -3.55 -13.23 2.61
N ILE A 81 -4.03 -12.89 1.42
CA ILE A 81 -4.30 -11.50 1.03
C ILE A 81 -5.37 -10.86 1.92
N ILE A 82 -6.49 -11.56 2.13
CA ILE A 82 -7.59 -11.07 2.96
C ILE A 82 -7.12 -10.86 4.40
N ASP A 83 -6.44 -11.84 4.98
CA ASP A 83 -5.92 -11.77 6.35
C ASP A 83 -4.91 -10.62 6.51
N LEU A 84 -4.02 -10.44 5.52
CA LEU A 84 -3.08 -9.32 5.49
C LEU A 84 -3.80 -7.97 5.50
N ILE A 85 -4.76 -7.77 4.59
CA ILE A 85 -5.52 -6.51 4.47
C ILE A 85 -6.27 -6.25 5.79
N ALA A 86 -6.97 -7.24 6.33
CA ALA A 86 -7.69 -7.11 7.60
C ALA A 86 -6.77 -6.75 8.77
N SER A 87 -5.55 -7.31 8.80
CA SER A 87 -4.57 -7.00 9.85
C SER A 87 -3.94 -5.61 9.74
N ARG A 88 -3.94 -5.01 8.54
CA ARG A 88 -3.25 -3.75 8.28
C ARG A 88 -4.19 -2.55 8.21
N PHE A 89 -5.39 -2.72 7.68
CA PHE A 89 -6.37 -1.64 7.50
C PHE A 89 -7.24 -1.50 8.76
N SER A 90 -6.60 -1.21 9.90
CA SER A 90 -7.31 -0.91 11.14
C SER A 90 -7.84 0.53 11.15
N PRO A 91 -8.90 0.82 11.93
CA PRO A 91 -9.38 2.20 12.09
C PRO A 91 -8.29 3.18 12.53
N GLU A 92 -7.42 2.76 13.46
CA GLU A 92 -6.33 3.56 13.98
C GLU A 92 -5.25 3.82 12.93
N GLY A 93 -4.88 2.78 12.16
CA GLY A 93 -3.92 2.91 11.07
C GLY A 93 -4.42 3.87 9.98
N LEU A 94 -5.68 3.72 9.57
CA LEU A 94 -6.30 4.60 8.58
C LEU A 94 -6.43 6.04 9.08
N SER A 95 -6.77 6.24 10.36
CA SER A 95 -6.78 7.58 10.96
C SER A 95 -5.41 8.23 10.88
N ALA A 96 -4.33 7.51 11.19
CA ALA A 96 -2.97 8.04 11.12
C ALA A 96 -2.54 8.40 9.69
N GLU A 97 -2.94 7.62 8.67
CA GLU A 97 -2.70 7.98 7.26
C GLU A 97 -3.45 9.28 6.89
N CYS A 98 -4.70 9.43 7.33
CA CYS A 98 -5.47 10.66 7.13
C CYS A 98 -4.83 11.86 7.82
N ASP A 99 -4.38 11.70 9.07
CA ASP A 99 -3.70 12.74 9.84
C ASP A 99 -2.40 13.17 9.15
N TYR A 100 -1.63 12.22 8.60
CA TYR A 100 -0.45 12.53 7.80
C TYR A 100 -0.79 13.38 6.58
N LEU A 101 -1.80 12.98 5.79
CA LEU A 101 -2.22 13.69 4.58
C LEU A 101 -2.81 15.07 4.87
N ALA A 102 -3.31 15.30 6.09
CA ALA A 102 -3.82 16.59 6.54
C ALA A 102 -2.71 17.60 6.93
N ARG A 103 -1.45 17.16 7.09
CA ARG A 103 -0.33 18.04 7.42
C ARG A 103 -0.13 19.12 6.34
N PRO A 104 0.12 20.40 6.71
CA PRO A 104 0.42 21.46 5.74
C PRO A 104 1.61 21.15 4.82
N GLU A 105 2.61 20.43 5.34
CA GLU A 105 3.82 20.02 4.64
C GLU A 105 3.55 18.87 3.65
N ALA A 106 2.48 18.09 3.86
CA ALA A 106 2.06 16.99 3.00
C ALA A 106 1.17 17.43 1.82
N ARG A 107 0.90 18.73 1.64
CA ARG A 107 0.01 19.24 0.56
C ARG A 107 0.40 18.79 -0.85
N GLY A 108 1.69 18.58 -1.10
CA GLY A 108 2.22 18.09 -2.38
C GLY A 108 2.49 16.58 -2.42
N PHE A 109 2.39 15.89 -1.28
CA PHE A 109 2.75 14.48 -1.17
C PHE A 109 1.90 13.62 -2.10
N GLU A 110 2.55 12.84 -2.95
CA GLU A 110 1.93 11.84 -3.83
C GLU A 110 0.86 12.42 -4.79
N ARG A 111 0.87 13.73 -5.01
CA ARG A 111 -0.02 14.38 -5.96
C ARG A 111 0.60 14.43 -7.36
N PRO A 112 -0.17 14.12 -8.42
CA PRO A 112 -1.55 13.63 -8.38
C PRO A 112 -1.66 12.10 -8.25
N TYR A 113 -0.60 11.36 -8.59
CA TYR A 113 -0.71 9.96 -8.96
C TYR A 113 -0.97 9.01 -7.79
N GLY A 114 -0.32 9.16 -6.65
CA GLY A 114 -0.55 8.28 -5.50
C GLY A 114 -1.95 8.45 -4.93
N TRP A 115 -2.50 9.67 -4.96
CA TRP A 115 -3.89 9.91 -4.55
C TRP A 115 -4.88 9.23 -5.49
N ALA A 116 -4.65 9.26 -6.80
CA ALA A 116 -5.51 8.56 -7.76
C ALA A 116 -5.54 7.04 -7.50
N TRP A 117 -4.41 6.45 -7.13
CA TRP A 117 -4.34 5.02 -6.79
C TRP A 117 -4.96 4.69 -5.43
N LEU A 118 -4.81 5.56 -4.44
CA LEU A 118 -5.51 5.41 -3.16
C LEU A 118 -7.03 5.40 -3.35
N LEU A 119 -7.55 6.29 -4.22
CA LEU A 119 -8.97 6.31 -4.58
C LEU A 119 -9.39 5.06 -5.35
N ALA A 120 -8.55 4.56 -6.27
CA ALA A 120 -8.80 3.31 -6.98
C ALA A 120 -8.78 2.09 -6.04
N LEU A 121 -8.06 2.16 -4.92
CA LEU A 121 -8.06 1.13 -3.87
C LEU A 121 -9.34 1.18 -3.04
N GLN A 122 -9.88 2.37 -2.76
CA GLN A 122 -11.15 2.54 -2.05
C GLN A 122 -12.36 1.97 -2.83
N SER A 123 -12.29 1.93 -4.17
CA SER A 123 -13.37 1.44 -5.05
C SER A 123 -13.46 -0.09 -5.19
#